data_AF-A0A4Q1K243-F1
#
_entry.id   AF-A0A4Q1K243-F1
#
_cell.length_a   1.000
_cell.length_b   1.000
_cell.length_c   1.000
_cell.angle_alpha   90.00
_cell.angle_beta   90.00
_cell.angle_gamma   90.00
#
_symmetry.space_group_name_H-M   'P 1'
#
loop_
_entity.id
_entity.type
_entity.pdbx_description
1 polymer ?
#
loop_
_entity_poly.entity_id
_entity_poly.type
_entity_poly.pdbx_seq_one_letter_code
_entity_poly.pdbx_strand_id
1 'polypeptide(L)'
;MATYTMLGMYTYEKISSDDFKICFEIPDNCNYVLNQASGKYTIEIHLNGGEKSPSTNFDQHSESVSLINGEIDLTFEQYPHNSPMINKPKAILTDS
;
A
#
# COMPACT_ATOMS: atom_id res chain seq x y z
N MET A 1 6.16 -16.74 -11.24
CA MET A 1 6.24 -15.29 -11.45
C MET A 1 5.68 -14.65 -10.19
N ALA A 2 6.43 -13.81 -9.48
CA ALA A 2 5.96 -13.23 -8.23
C ALA A 2 4.89 -12.17 -8.52
N THR A 3 3.65 -12.62 -8.65
CA THR A 3 2.45 -11.89 -8.24
C THR A 3 2.68 -11.42 -6.81
N TYR A 4 2.48 -10.13 -6.54
CA TYR A 4 2.73 -9.47 -5.25
C TYR A 4 2.35 -10.37 -4.07
N THR A 5 3.34 -10.78 -3.28
CA THR A 5 3.13 -11.81 -2.24
C THR A 5 2.52 -11.22 -0.98
N MET A 6 2.58 -9.91 -0.80
CA MET A 6 2.09 -9.21 0.39
C MET A 6 1.03 -8.16 0.06
N LEU A 7 0.61 -8.06 -1.20
CA LEU A 7 -0.44 -7.15 -1.63
C LEU A 7 -1.45 -7.91 -2.48
N GLY A 8 -2.69 -7.99 -1.98
CA GLY A 8 -3.83 -8.58 -2.66
C GLY A 8 -4.50 -7.56 -3.59
N MET A 9 -5.84 -7.49 -3.53
CA MET A 9 -6.57 -6.46 -4.27
C MET A 9 -6.32 -5.08 -3.67
N TYR A 10 -6.34 -4.06 -4.52
CA TYR A 10 -6.36 -2.67 -4.08
C TYR A 10 -7.23 -1.82 -5.01
N THR A 11 -7.90 -0.82 -4.44
CA THR A 11 -8.79 0.10 -5.14
C THR A 11 -8.65 1.51 -4.57
N TYR A 12 -9.10 2.48 -5.36
CA TYR A 12 -9.13 3.89 -4.98
C TYR A 12 -10.54 4.42 -5.18
N GLU A 13 -11.02 5.17 -4.20
CA GLU A 13 -12.34 5.81 -4.24
C GLU A 13 -12.16 7.30 -3.90
N LYS A 14 -12.65 8.19 -4.76
CA LYS A 14 -12.66 9.62 -4.47
C LYS A 14 -13.75 9.89 -3.43
N ILE A 15 -13.37 10.46 -2.29
CA ILE A 15 -14.29 10.80 -1.19
C ILE A 15 -14.78 12.25 -1.36
N SER A 16 -13.87 13.17 -1.67
CA SER A 16 -14.14 14.61 -1.82
C SER A 16 -13.33 15.18 -3.00
N SER A 17 -13.31 16.51 -3.18
CA SER A 17 -12.42 17.16 -4.16
C SER A 17 -10.95 16.79 -3.92
N ASP A 18 -10.55 16.74 -2.65
CA ASP A 18 -9.16 16.64 -2.25
C ASP A 18 -8.83 15.31 -1.56
N ASP A 19 -9.81 14.50 -1.17
CA ASP A 19 -9.58 13.28 -0.41
C ASP A 19 -9.95 12.01 -1.18
N PHE A 20 -9.12 10.99 -1.03
CA PHE A 20 -9.28 9.67 -1.60
C PHE A 20 -9.17 8.61 -0.51
N LYS A 21 -9.95 7.54 -0.65
CA LYS A 21 -9.84 6.33 0.13
C LYS A 21 -9.06 5.30 -0.67
N ILE A 22 -7.99 4.79 -0.09
CA ILE A 22 -7.24 3.65 -0.61
C ILE A 22 -7.74 2.43 0.15
N CYS A 23 -8.29 1.44 -0.54
CA CYS A 23 -8.61 0.14 0.02
C CYS A 23 -7.60 -0.87 -0.50
N PHE A 24 -7.06 -1.73 0.35
CA PHE A 24 -6.06 -2.72 -0.06
C PHE A 24 -6.10 -3.94 0.86
N GLU A 25 -5.59 -5.07 0.37
CA GLU A 25 -5.51 -6.33 1.10
C GLU A 25 -4.05 -6.69 1.36
N ILE A 26 -3.72 -7.10 2.58
CA ILE A 26 -2.40 -7.68 2.94
C ILE A 26 -2.58 -9.00 3.68
N PRO A 27 -1.56 -9.87 3.72
CA PRO A 27 -1.62 -11.10 4.50
C PRO A 27 -1.89 -10.84 5.99
N ASP A 28 -2.67 -11.72 6.64
CA ASP A 28 -3.02 -11.64 8.07
C ASP A 28 -1.81 -11.67 9.03
N ASN A 29 -0.66 -12.16 8.55
CA ASN A 29 0.62 -12.17 9.26
C ASN A 29 1.58 -11.06 8.84
N CYS A 30 1.09 -10.03 8.15
CA CYS A 30 1.80 -8.80 7.84
C CYS A 30 1.21 -7.61 8.62
N ASN A 31 1.99 -6.54 8.71
CA ASN A 31 1.55 -5.23 9.14
C ASN A 31 1.91 -4.19 8.07
N TYR A 32 1.29 -3.01 8.15
CA TYR A 32 1.62 -1.91 7.26
C TYR A 32 1.85 -0.59 7.99
N VAL A 33 2.55 0.32 7.33
CA VAL A 33 2.77 1.71 7.75
C VAL A 33 2.51 2.63 6.56
N LEU A 34 1.69 3.67 6.78
CA LEU A 34 1.53 4.75 5.82
C LEU A 34 2.54 5.86 6.12
N ASN A 35 3.43 6.12 5.18
CA ASN A 35 4.41 7.20 5.23
C ASN A 35 4.07 8.28 4.21
N GLN A 36 4.29 9.54 4.58
CA GLN A 36 4.14 10.69 3.69
C GLN A 36 5.45 11.47 3.68
N ALA A 37 6.10 11.55 2.51
CA ALA A 37 7.35 12.30 2.36
C ALA A 37 7.44 12.91 0.96
N SER A 38 7.90 14.16 0.89
CA SER A 38 8.18 14.85 -0.39
C SER A 38 7.02 14.82 -1.39
N GLY A 39 5.77 14.94 -0.91
CA GLY A 39 4.57 14.92 -1.75
C GLY A 39 4.10 13.53 -2.19
N LYS A 40 4.67 12.46 -1.63
CA LYS A 40 4.33 11.08 -1.95
C LYS A 40 3.82 10.35 -0.73
N TYR A 41 2.89 9.42 -0.96
CA TYR A 41 2.46 8.45 0.02
C TYR A 41 3.11 7.10 -0.28
N THR A 42 3.60 6.43 0.75
CA THR A 42 4.13 5.07 0.67
C THR A 42 3.41 4.21 1.69
N ILE A 43 2.78 3.13 1.24
CA ILE A 43 2.28 2.06 2.11
C ILE A 43 3.34 0.96 2.14
N GLU A 44 4.07 0.90 3.24
CA GLU A 44 5.07 -0.13 3.47
C GLU A 44 4.42 -1.33 4.16
N ILE A 45 4.62 -2.53 3.62
CA ILE A 45 4.06 -3.78 4.11
C ILE A 45 5.21 -4.67 4.58
N HIS A 46 5.17 -5.03 5.85
CA HIS A 46 6.22 -5.78 6.53
C HIS A 46 5.66 -7.10 7.07
N LEU A 47 6.52 -8.12 7.16
CA LEU A 47 6.17 -9.32 7.91
C LEU A 47 6.17 -9.02 9.40
N ASN A 48 5.21 -9.60 10.11
CA ASN A 48 5.23 -9.58 11.57
C ASN A 48 6.49 -10.27 12.10
N GLY A 49 6.97 -9.82 13.27
CA GLY A 49 8.21 -10.30 13.85
C GLY A 49 8.22 -11.82 14.05
N GLY A 50 9.16 -12.52 13.42
CA GLY A 50 9.31 -13.97 13.50
C GLY A 50 8.71 -14.75 12.32
N GLU A 51 7.91 -14.10 11.47
CA GLU A 51 7.35 -14.70 10.26
C GLU A 51 8.41 -14.82 9.15
N LYS A 52 8.36 -15.93 8.41
CA LYS A 52 9.33 -16.23 7.34
C LYS A 52 8.75 -16.01 5.94
N SER A 53 7.43 -16.03 5.82
CA SER A 53 6.71 -15.88 4.57
C SER A 53 5.32 -15.31 4.82
N PRO A 54 4.78 -14.51 3.89
CA PRO A 54 3.40 -14.05 3.99
C PRO A 54 2.41 -15.21 3.91
N SER A 55 1.32 -15.06 4.66
CA SER A 55 0.15 -15.92 4.63
C SER A 55 -0.57 -15.84 3.29
N THR A 56 -1.38 -16.86 2.99
CA THR A 56 -2.29 -16.85 1.83
C THR A 56 -3.67 -16.29 2.18
N ASN A 57 -3.95 -16.05 3.46
CA ASN A 57 -5.16 -15.36 3.90
C ASN A 57 -4.88 -13.86 3.91
N PHE A 58 -5.80 -13.08 3.36
CA PHE A 58 -5.67 -11.64 3.24
C PHE A 58 -6.74 -10.93 4.04
N ASP A 59 -6.32 -9.92 4.79
CA ASP A 59 -7.18 -9.00 5.52
C ASP A 59 -7.31 -7.68 4.74
N GLN A 60 -8.51 -7.11 4.76
CA GLN A 60 -8.81 -5.86 4.08
C GLN A 60 -8.53 -4.66 4.99
N HIS A 61 -7.84 -3.66 4.45
CA HIS A 61 -7.50 -2.41 5.09
C HIS A 61 -7.92 -1.21 4.26
N SER A 62 -8.02 -0.05 4.89
CA SER A 62 -8.26 1.20 4.18
C SER A 62 -7.62 2.40 4.85
N GLU A 63 -7.09 3.30 4.03
CA GLU A 63 -6.48 4.56 4.45
C GLU A 63 -7.10 5.75 3.71
N SER A 64 -7.19 6.90 4.38
CA SER A 64 -7.59 8.16 3.76
C SER A 64 -6.37 9.01 3.49
N VAL A 65 -6.25 9.47 2.24
CA VAL A 65 -5.15 10.34 1.79
C VAL A 65 -5.70 11.56 1.08
N SER A 66 -5.02 12.69 1.23
CA SER A 66 -5.40 13.94 0.56
C SER A 66 -4.43 14.26 -0.58
N LEU A 67 -4.91 14.97 -1.62
CA LEU A 67 -4.09 15.52 -2.70
C LEU A 67 -2.97 16.39 -2.12
N ILE A 68 -1.77 16.22 -2.66
CA ILE A 68 -0.62 17.05 -2.36
C ILE A 68 -0.18 17.70 -3.67
N ASN A 69 -0.26 19.02 -3.75
CA ASN A 69 0.02 19.77 -4.99
C ASN A 69 -0.82 19.32 -6.20
N GLY A 70 -2.08 18.91 -5.96
CA GLY A 70 -3.02 18.50 -7.02
C GLY A 70 -2.90 17.05 -7.48
N GLU A 71 -1.99 16.26 -6.89
CA GLU A 71 -1.84 14.84 -7.17
C GLU A 71 -1.65 14.00 -5.89
N ILE A 72 -2.00 12.72 -5.94
CA ILE A 72 -1.54 11.68 -5.01
C ILE A 72 -0.59 10.78 -5.77
N ASP A 73 0.69 10.81 -5.43
CA ASP A 73 1.67 9.80 -5.83
C ASP A 73 1.75 8.75 -4.72
N LEU A 74 1.04 7.64 -4.89
CA LEU A 74 1.02 6.52 -3.94
C LEU A 74 1.86 5.36 -4.46
N THR A 75 2.71 4.78 -3.61
CA THR A 75 3.42 3.53 -3.87
C THR A 75 3.21 2.52 -2.76
N PHE A 76 3.13 1.23 -3.10
CA PHE A 76 3.25 0.15 -2.12
C PHE A 76 4.65 -0.44 -2.15
N GLU A 77 5.23 -0.65 -0.98
CA GLU A 77 6.53 -1.27 -0.79
C GLU A 77 6.37 -2.54 0.06
N GLN A 78 6.90 -3.66 -0.41
CA GLN A 78 6.81 -4.94 0.29
C GLN A 78 8.20 -5.34 0.78
N TYR A 79 8.30 -5.71 2.05
CA TYR A 79 9.54 -6.07 2.74
C TYR A 79 9.55 -7.56 3.14
N PRO A 80 9.72 -8.48 2.18
CA PRO A 80 9.82 -9.92 2.44
C PRO A 80 11.08 -10.31 3.21
N HIS A 81 10.95 -11.29 4.11
CA HIS A 81 12.05 -11.78 4.93
C HIS A 81 13.19 -12.31 4.07
N ASN A 82 14.42 -11.81 4.30
CA ASN A 82 15.64 -12.16 3.56
C ASN A 82 15.52 -12.00 2.03
N SER A 83 14.63 -11.14 1.55
CA SER A 83 14.44 -10.88 0.12
C SER A 83 14.53 -9.37 -0.15
N PRO A 84 14.93 -8.95 -1.37
CA PRO A 84 14.94 -7.54 -1.72
C PRO A 84 13.54 -6.90 -1.60
N MET A 85 13.51 -5.63 -1.23
CA MET A 85 12.30 -4.80 -1.27
C MET A 85 11.67 -4.81 -2.67
N ILE A 86 10.34 -4.90 -2.73
CA ILE A 86 9.58 -4.88 -3.98
C ILE A 86 8.71 -3.62 -4.03
N ASN A 87 8.98 -2.73 -4.99
CA ASN A 87 8.26 -1.44 -5.18
C ASN A 87 7.13 -1.54 -6.19
N LYS A 88 5.92 -1.84 -5.74
CA LYS A 88 4.77 -2.08 -6.62
C LYS A 88 3.46 -2.07 -5.84
N PRO A 89 2.35 -1.55 -6.41
CA PRO A 89 2.20 -0.69 -7.59
C PRO A 89 2.34 0.80 -7.25
N LYS A 90 2.49 1.64 -8.29
CA LYS A 90 2.46 3.11 -8.20
C LYS A 90 1.15 3.62 -8.79
N ALA A 91 0.42 4.45 -8.08
CA ALA A 91 -0.77 5.15 -8.56
C ALA A 91 -0.54 6.66 -8.51
N ILE A 92 -0.92 7.35 -9.59
CA ILE A 92 -1.00 8.80 -9.64
C ILE A 92 -2.47 9.14 -9.79
N LEU A 93 -3.07 9.74 -8.75
CA LEU A 93 -4.46 10.19 -8.76
C LEU A 93 -4.48 11.72 -8.86
N THR A 94 -5.32 12.27 -9.72
CA THR A 94 -5.46 13.71 -9.92
C THR A 94 -6.92 14.13 -9.79
N ASP A 95 -7.15 15.37 -9.36
CA ASP A 95 -8.48 15.98 -9.43
C ASP A 95 -8.86 16.14 -10.91
N SER A 96 -9.71 15.24 -11.42
CA SER A 96 -10.23 15.27 -12.78
C SER A 96 -11.61 15.89 -12.80
#